data_AF-A0AAU9DTF5-F1
#
_entry.id   AF-A0AAU9DTF5-F1
#
_cell.length_a   1.000
_cell.length_b   1.000
_cell.length_c   1.000
_cell.angle_alpha   90.00
_cell.angle_beta   90.00
_cell.angle_gamma   90.00
#
_symmetry.space_group_name_H-M   'P 1'
#
loop_
_entity.id
_entity.type
_entity.pdbx_description
1 polymer ?
#
loop_
_entity_poly.entity_id
_entity_poly.type
_entity_poly.pdbx_seq_one_letter_code
_entity_poly.pdbx_strand_id
1 'polypeptide(L)'
;MKNNDKNLLIKFIVNLVALGLTAFLLKGIEINGIFPLVISTILLGVLNTVIRPIFLVLTLPLNLLTLGSFTFVINGMILLFTSQLVRGFEITSFWSGLFGAILLSFISFLLDNFINNLEEKIND
;
A
#
# COMPACT_ATOMS: atom_id res chain seq x y z
N MET A 1 9.22 20.53 -17.76
CA MET A 1 9.09 19.05 -17.71
C MET A 1 9.92 18.43 -16.57
N LYS A 2 9.83 18.92 -15.31
CA LYS A 2 10.66 18.44 -14.17
C LYS A 2 9.86 18.24 -12.86
N ASN A 3 8.57 17.91 -12.96
CA ASN A 3 7.69 17.73 -11.78
C ASN A 3 7.21 16.28 -11.58
N ASN A 4 7.16 15.46 -12.63
CA ASN A 4 6.60 14.10 -12.52
C ASN A 4 7.52 13.17 -11.71
N ASP A 5 8.83 13.27 -11.89
CA ASP A 5 9.80 12.36 -11.23
C ASP A 5 9.86 12.60 -9.72
N LYS A 6 9.75 13.87 -9.29
CA LYS A 6 9.70 14.23 -7.87
C LYS A 6 8.44 13.65 -7.19
N ASN A 7 7.29 13.76 -7.86
CA ASN A 7 6.03 13.25 -7.31
C ASN A 7 6.04 11.72 -7.19
N LEU A 8 6.70 11.00 -8.11
CA LEU A 8 6.86 9.55 -8.00
C LEU A 8 7.78 9.16 -6.83
N LEU A 9 8.90 9.86 -6.65
CA LEU A 9 9.82 9.61 -5.54
C LEU A 9 9.16 9.89 -4.18
N ILE A 10 8.42 10.98 -4.05
CA ILE A 10 7.69 11.31 -2.82
C ILE A 10 6.66 10.23 -2.52
N LYS A 11 5.81 9.87 -3.48
CA LYS A 11 4.81 8.79 -3.30
C LYS A 11 5.45 7.46 -2.96
N PHE A 12 6.60 7.15 -3.54
CA PHE A 12 7.34 5.94 -3.22
C PHE A 12 7.81 5.96 -1.76
N ILE A 13 8.41 7.06 -1.30
CA ILE A 13 8.86 7.23 0.08
C ILE A 13 7.68 7.17 1.06
N VAL A 14 6.55 7.80 0.72
CA VAL A 14 5.32 7.74 1.54
C VAL A 14 4.87 6.30 1.71
N ASN A 15 4.74 5.54 0.61
CA ASN A 15 4.29 4.16 0.69
C ASN A 15 5.30 3.24 1.38
N LEU A 16 6.60 3.51 1.24
CA LEU A 16 7.67 2.80 1.94
C LEU A 16 7.54 2.99 3.47
N VAL A 17 7.38 4.24 3.90
CA VAL A 17 7.20 4.59 5.31
C VAL A 17 5.88 4.02 5.82
N ALA A 18 4.80 4.12 5.04
CA ALA A 18 3.49 3.60 5.41
C ALA A 18 3.52 2.08 5.59
N LEU A 19 4.20 1.33 4.71
CA LEU A 19 4.37 -0.12 4.85
C LEU A 19 5.19 -0.47 6.09
N GLY A 20 6.28 0.25 6.33
CA GLY A 20 7.12 0.05 7.52
C GLY A 20 6.36 0.30 8.81
N LEU A 21 5.60 1.39 8.88
CA LEU A 21 4.74 1.70 10.03
C LEU A 21 3.62 0.67 10.20
N THR A 22 3.02 0.22 9.11
CA THR A 22 1.98 -0.83 9.13
C THR A 22 2.53 -2.12 9.73
N ALA A 23 3.72 -2.56 9.29
CA ALA A 23 4.39 -3.74 9.83
C ALA A 23 4.76 -3.58 11.31
N PHE A 24 5.19 -2.38 11.72
CA PHE A 24 5.48 -2.10 13.12
C PHE A 24 4.23 -2.15 14.02
N LEU A 25 3.09 -1.68 13.53
CA LEU A 25 1.84 -1.59 14.30
C LEU A 25 1.07 -2.91 14.37
N LEU A 26 1.19 -3.76 13.35
CA LEU A 26 0.47 -5.02 13.25
C LEU A 26 1.40 -6.21 13.51
N LYS A 27 1.22 -6.86 14.66
CA LYS A 27 1.94 -8.09 15.07
C LYS A 27 1.85 -9.25 14.07
N GLY A 28 0.92 -9.19 13.11
CA GLY A 28 0.75 -10.21 12.09
C GLY A 28 1.57 -10.01 10.83
N ILE A 29 2.36 -8.94 10.75
CA ILE A 29 3.16 -8.55 9.58
C ILE A 29 4.61 -8.36 10.03
N GLU A 30 5.52 -9.14 9.46
CA GLU A 30 6.93 -9.11 9.81
C GLU A 30 7.77 -8.73 8.58
N ILE A 31 8.66 -7.76 8.74
CA ILE A 31 9.59 -7.33 7.69
C ILE A 31 11.01 -7.35 8.25
N ASN A 32 11.81 -8.30 7.77
CA ASN A 32 13.16 -8.58 8.24
C ASN A 32 14.20 -7.73 7.50
N GLY A 33 14.24 -6.44 7.84
CA GLY A 33 15.24 -5.49 7.38
C GLY A 33 14.76 -4.54 6.27
N ILE A 34 15.67 -3.64 5.87
CA ILE A 34 15.36 -2.56 4.90
C ILE A 34 15.17 -3.12 3.49
N PHE A 35 15.90 -4.17 3.14
CA PHE A 35 15.88 -4.73 1.79
C PHE A 35 14.51 -5.35 1.42
N PRO A 36 13.91 -6.24 2.25
CA PRO A 36 12.55 -6.70 2.01
C PRO A 36 11.51 -5.58 2.04
N LEU A 37 11.69 -4.56 2.89
CA LEU A 37 10.77 -3.40 2.94
C LEU A 37 10.72 -2.65 1.61
N VAL A 38 11.90 -2.31 1.06
CA VAL A 38 12.02 -1.59 -0.20
C VAL A 38 11.47 -2.43 -1.35
N ILE A 39 11.87 -3.70 -1.45
CA ILE A 39 11.39 -4.59 -2.52
C ILE A 39 9.88 -4.78 -2.44
N SER A 40 9.34 -5.01 -1.23
CA SER A 40 7.90 -5.18 -1.04
C SER A 40 7.15 -3.92 -1.45
N THR A 41 7.66 -2.73 -1.13
CA THR A 41 7.03 -1.46 -1.53
C THR A 41 7.03 -1.28 -3.05
N ILE A 42 8.14 -1.59 -3.73
CA ILE A 42 8.23 -1.55 -5.19
C ILE A 42 7.22 -2.55 -5.78
N LEU A 43 7.24 -3.78 -5.29
CA LEU A 43 6.39 -4.85 -5.79
C LEU A 43 4.90 -4.55 -5.55
N LEU A 44 4.53 -4.00 -4.39
CA LEU A 44 3.18 -3.50 -4.13
C LEU A 44 2.76 -2.44 -5.13
N GLY A 45 3.63 -1.48 -5.45
CA GLY A 45 3.35 -0.47 -6.47
C GLY A 45 3.10 -1.07 -7.86
N VAL A 46 3.93 -2.04 -8.25
CA VAL A 46 3.78 -2.76 -9.53
C VAL A 46 2.49 -3.58 -9.55
N LEU A 47 2.24 -4.38 -8.51
CA LEU A 47 1.04 -5.19 -8.40
C LEU A 47 -0.22 -4.32 -8.37
N ASN A 48 -0.22 -3.19 -7.65
CA ASN A 48 -1.33 -2.24 -7.66
C ASN A 48 -1.58 -1.62 -9.04
N THR A 49 -0.55 -1.51 -9.88
CA THR A 49 -0.71 -0.97 -11.25
C THR A 49 -1.24 -2.03 -12.22
N VAL A 50 -0.86 -3.30 -12.04
CA VAL A 50 -1.22 -4.39 -12.96
C VAL A 50 -2.48 -5.14 -12.52
N ILE A 51 -2.56 -5.50 -11.25
CA ILE A 51 -3.61 -6.37 -10.68
C ILE A 51 -4.90 -5.59 -10.47
N ARG A 52 -4.81 -4.39 -9.89
CA ARG A 52 -5.99 -3.57 -9.57
C ARG A 52 -6.93 -3.32 -10.76
N PRO A 53 -6.49 -2.96 -11.99
CA PRO A 53 -7.42 -2.73 -13.11
C PRO A 53 -8.20 -3.99 -13.49
N ILE A 54 -7.55 -5.16 -13.43
CA ILE A 54 -8.18 -6.46 -13.72
C ILE A 54 -9.26 -6.74 -12.69
N PHE A 55 -8.92 -6.62 -11.40
CA PHE A 55 -9.89 -6.83 -10.34
C PHE A 55 -10.99 -5.78 -10.36
N LEU A 56 -10.73 -4.50 -10.66
CA LEU A 56 -11.77 -3.47 -10.67
C LEU A 56 -12.89 -3.81 -11.66
N VAL A 57 -12.56 -4.29 -12.86
CA VAL A 57 -13.55 -4.70 -13.86
C VAL A 57 -14.34 -5.93 -13.39
N LEU A 58 -13.66 -6.95 -12.88
CA LEU A 58 -14.30 -8.18 -12.42
C LEU A 58 -15.15 -7.97 -11.15
N THR A 59 -14.69 -7.07 -10.29
CA THR A 59 -15.27 -6.83 -8.97
C THR A 59 -16.25 -5.68 -8.95
N LEU A 60 -16.41 -4.93 -10.04
CA LEU A 60 -17.36 -3.83 -10.14
C LEU A 60 -18.78 -4.18 -9.65
N PRO A 61 -19.44 -5.25 -10.15
CA PRO A 61 -20.77 -5.62 -9.66
C PRO A 61 -20.76 -6.03 -8.19
N LEU A 62 -19.73 -6.76 -7.75
CA LEU A 62 -19.57 -7.17 -6.35
C LEU A 62 -19.27 -5.99 -5.42
N ASN A 63 -18.49 -5.01 -5.86
CA ASN A 63 -18.19 -3.77 -5.14
C ASN A 63 -19.47 -2.96 -4.95
N LEU A 64 -20.35 -2.91 -5.95
CA LEU A 64 -21.66 -2.27 -5.79
C LEU A 64 -22.53 -3.01 -4.75
N LEU A 65 -22.54 -4.34 -4.78
CA LEU A 65 -23.29 -5.15 -3.81
C LEU A 65 -22.71 -5.07 -2.39
N THR A 66 -21.39 -4.92 -2.27
CA THR A 66 -20.66 -4.86 -0.99
C THR A 66 -20.36 -3.42 -0.53
N LEU A 67 -20.96 -2.41 -1.18
CA LEU A 67 -20.72 -0.99 -0.89
C LEU A 67 -19.24 -0.59 -0.89
N GLY A 68 -18.44 -1.21 -1.75
CA GLY A 68 -17.01 -0.97 -1.91
C GLY A 68 -16.12 -1.69 -0.90
N SER A 69 -16.68 -2.43 0.07
CA SER A 69 -15.87 -3.17 1.06
C SER A 69 -14.96 -4.23 0.43
N PHE A 70 -15.35 -4.79 -0.72
CA PHE A 70 -14.52 -5.75 -1.43
C PHE A 70 -13.20 -5.17 -1.94
N THR A 71 -13.09 -3.85 -2.10
CA THR A 71 -11.82 -3.18 -2.46
C THR A 71 -10.75 -3.37 -1.38
N PHE A 72 -11.13 -3.36 -0.10
CA PHE A 72 -10.18 -3.65 0.99
C PHE A 72 -9.67 -5.08 0.95
N VAL A 73 -10.56 -6.02 0.58
CA VAL A 73 -10.19 -7.43 0.39
C VAL A 73 -9.14 -7.57 -0.71
N ILE A 74 -9.34 -6.91 -1.85
CA ILE A 74 -8.37 -6.94 -2.95
C ILE A 74 -7.02 -6.33 -2.54
N ASN A 75 -7.01 -5.18 -1.88
CA ASN A 75 -5.77 -4.58 -1.40
C ASN A 75 -5.06 -5.51 -0.40
N GLY A 76 -5.81 -6.17 0.49
CA GLY A 76 -5.29 -7.19 1.42
C GLY A 76 -4.71 -8.40 0.69
N MET A 77 -5.39 -8.89 -0.35
CA MET A 77 -4.90 -9.99 -1.18
C MET A 77 -3.60 -9.63 -1.91
N ILE A 78 -3.49 -8.41 -2.44
CA ILE A 78 -2.25 -7.94 -3.06
C ILE A 78 -1.11 -7.88 -2.04
N LEU A 79 -1.38 -7.43 -0.82
CA LEU A 79 -0.41 -7.39 0.26
C LEU A 79 0.06 -8.79 0.66
N LEU A 80 -0.87 -9.73 0.84
CA LEU A 80 -0.58 -11.14 1.08
C LEU A 80 0.24 -11.75 -0.04
N PHE A 81 -0.16 -11.52 -1.29
CA PHE A 81 0.56 -12.03 -2.45
C PHE A 81 2.00 -11.49 -2.53
N THR A 82 2.19 -10.21 -2.20
CA THR A 82 3.52 -9.59 -2.12
C THR A 82 4.40 -10.29 -1.08
N SER A 83 3.84 -10.58 0.10
CA SER A 83 4.57 -11.28 1.17
C SER A 83 5.07 -12.67 0.74
N GLN A 84 4.32 -13.36 -0.13
CA GLN A 84 4.75 -14.66 -0.65
C GLN A 84 5.88 -14.56 -1.69
N LEU A 85 6.02 -13.41 -2.35
CA LEU A 85 7.03 -13.18 -3.39
C LEU A 85 8.34 -12.63 -2.84
N VAL A 86 8.31 -11.94 -1.70
CA VAL A 86 9.49 -11.26 -1.13
C VAL A 86 9.99 -12.01 0.10
N ARG A 87 11.18 -12.60 -0.01
CA ARG A 87 11.84 -13.23 1.15
C ARG A 87 12.12 -12.18 2.23
N GLY A 88 11.68 -12.46 3.46
CA GLY A 88 11.80 -11.54 4.59
C GLY A 88 10.64 -10.56 4.72
N PHE A 89 9.54 -10.71 3.97
CA PHE A 89 8.26 -10.08 4.24
C PHE A 89 7.23 -11.17 4.48
N GLU A 90 6.76 -11.34 5.72
CA GLU A 90 5.86 -12.42 6.10
C GLU A 90 4.56 -11.89 6.68
N ILE A 91 3.45 -12.48 6.28
CA ILE A 91 2.13 -12.19 6.82
C ILE A 91 1.51 -13.48 7.33
N THR A 92 1.24 -13.49 8.62
CA THR A 92 0.82 -14.67 9.39
C THR A 92 -0.55 -15.22 9.02
N SER A 93 -1.49 -14.36 8.58
CA SER A 93 -2.86 -14.77 8.30
C SER A 93 -3.54 -13.86 7.29
N PHE A 94 -4.63 -14.34 6.69
CA PHE A 94 -5.49 -13.54 5.81
C PHE A 94 -5.97 -12.25 6.50
N TRP A 95 -6.39 -12.34 7.76
CA TRP A 95 -6.85 -11.19 8.55
C TRP A 95 -5.74 -10.18 8.79
N SER A 96 -4.52 -10.64 9.09
CA SER A 96 -3.34 -9.78 9.22
C SER A 96 -3.09 -9.01 7.92
N GLY A 97 -3.24 -9.66 6.76
CA GLY A 97 -3.14 -9.02 5.45
C GLY A 97 -4.26 -8.03 5.16
N LEU A 98 -5.51 -8.35 5.51
CA LEU A 98 -6.66 -7.48 5.33
C LEU A 98 -6.54 -6.20 6.18
N PHE A 99 -6.31 -6.35 7.49
CA PHE A 99 -6.07 -5.22 8.38
C PHE A 99 -4.79 -4.46 8.02
N GLY A 100 -3.77 -5.17 7.55
CA GLY A 100 -2.55 -4.61 6.96
C GLY A 100 -2.85 -3.64 5.83
N ALA A 101 -3.62 -4.07 4.84
CA ALA A 101 -3.94 -3.22 3.70
C ALA A 101 -4.83 -2.02 4.07
N ILE A 102 -5.75 -2.19 5.02
CA ILE A 102 -6.56 -1.09 5.55
C ILE A 102 -5.66 -0.06 6.24
N LEU A 103 -4.80 -0.51 7.15
CA LEU A 103 -3.90 0.34 7.91
C LEU A 103 -2.87 1.02 7.00
N LEU A 104 -2.30 0.29 6.05
CA LEU A 104 -1.43 0.82 5.01
C LEU A 104 -2.11 1.95 4.24
N SER A 105 -3.31 1.70 3.73
CA SER A 105 -4.07 2.70 2.97
C SER A 105 -4.35 3.95 3.81
N PHE A 106 -4.67 3.77 5.08
CA PHE A 106 -4.92 4.86 6.02
C PHE A 106 -3.67 5.69 6.32
N ILE A 107 -2.53 5.03 6.61
CA ILE A 107 -1.27 5.70 6.88
C ILE A 107 -0.76 6.43 5.63
N SER A 108 -0.79 5.78 4.45
CA SER A 108 -0.42 6.43 3.18
C SER A 108 -1.27 7.67 2.94
N PHE A 109 -2.59 7.60 3.15
CA PHE A 109 -3.48 8.76 3.00
C PHE A 109 -3.12 9.91 3.95
N LEU A 110 -2.85 9.63 5.22
CA LEU A 110 -2.45 10.64 6.20
C LEU A 110 -1.11 11.30 5.83
N LEU A 111 -0.13 10.50 5.43
CA LEU A 111 1.20 10.98 5.02
C LEU A 111 1.13 11.82 3.74
N ASP A 112 0.38 11.35 2.73
CA ASP A 112 0.16 12.10 1.50
C ASP A 112 -0.49 13.45 1.78
N ASN A 113 -1.54 13.48 2.62
CA ASN A 113 -2.21 14.73 2.99
C ASN A 113 -1.29 15.69 3.77
N PHE A 114 -0.48 15.16 4.68
CA PHE A 114 0.49 15.95 5.43
C PHE A 114 1.54 16.58 4.51
N ILE A 115 2.08 15.83 3.57
CA ILE A 115 3.08 16.33 2.62
C ILE A 115 2.49 17.39 1.70
N ASN A 116 1.28 17.16 1.16
CA ASN A 116 0.61 18.14 0.29
C ASN A 116 0.41 19.48 1.02
N ASN A 117 0.01 19.45 2.30
CA ASN A 117 -0.15 20.66 3.12
C ASN A 117 1.18 21.40 3.36
N LEU A 118 2.31 20.68 3.47
CA LEU A 118 3.62 21.30 3.61
C LEU A 118 4.05 21.99 2.31
N GLU A 119 3.78 21.39 1.16
CA GLU A 119 4.07 22.00 -0.14
C GLU A 119 3.25 23.27 -0.38
N GLU A 120 1.98 23.31 0.04
CA GLU A 120 1.14 24.50 -0.02
C GLU A 120 1.74 25.64 0.81
N LYS A 121 2.12 25.36 2.06
CA LYS A 121 2.68 26.37 2.98
C LYS A 121 4.08 26.88 2.61
N ILE A 122 4.85 26.13 1.82
CA ILE A 122 6.19 26.56 1.35
C ILE A 122 6.08 27.46 0.10
N ASN A 123 5.00 27.30 -0.68
CA ASN A 123 4.78 28.06 -1.92
C ASN A 123 3.98 29.35 -1.72
N ASP A 124 3.39 29.56 -0.54
CA ASP A 124 2.80 30.83 -0.05
C ASP A 124 3.84 31.70 0.68
#